data_AF-A0A4Q5EJE7-F1
#
_entry.id   AF-A0A4Q5EJE7-F1
#
_cell.length_a   1.000
_cell.length_b   1.000
_cell.length_c   1.000
_cell.angle_alpha   90.00
_cell.angle_beta   90.00
_cell.angle_gamma   90.00
#
_symmetry.space_group_name_H-M   'P 1'
#
loop_
_entity.id
_entity.type
_entity.pdbx_description
1 polymer ?
#
loop_
_entity_poly.entity_id
_entity_poly.type
_entity_poly.pdbx_seq_one_letter_code
_entity_poly.pdbx_strand_id
1 'polypeptide(L)'
;MSGCGSLHIVAMFDPITGELLETYISKGSTGGCQSNLAAVSRLISLSARAGVDVYTIADQLKSCPACPSYVGRTMTKHDTSKGKCCPDAIANALIDMYKEMKNSIFSDDIETSNVKSKVIKKNTEDKEQSVNVKNPCPVCGEELTFEGGCNVCKACGWSKCD
;
A
#
# COMPACT_ATOMS: atom_id res chain seq x y z
N MET A 1 -10.60 -18.56 -8.78
CA MET A 1 -10.85 -18.84 -10.22
C MET A 1 -10.96 -17.51 -10.96
N SER A 2 -10.33 -17.34 -12.13
CA SER A 2 -10.50 -16.14 -12.97
C SER A 2 -11.58 -16.32 -14.04
N GLY A 3 -11.93 -15.25 -14.76
CA GLY A 3 -12.82 -15.31 -15.91
C GLY A 3 -12.43 -16.34 -16.97
N CYS A 4 -11.12 -16.43 -17.26
CA CYS A 4 -10.58 -17.32 -18.28
C CYS A 4 -10.08 -18.66 -17.72
N GLY A 5 -10.48 -19.04 -16.49
CA GLY A 5 -10.13 -20.32 -15.84
C GLY A 5 -9.19 -20.18 -14.64
N SER A 6 -8.51 -21.27 -14.28
CA SER A 6 -7.65 -21.35 -13.09
C SER A 6 -6.44 -20.42 -13.19
N LEU A 7 -6.17 -19.70 -12.10
CA LEU A 7 -5.10 -18.73 -11.96
C LEU A 7 -4.44 -18.99 -10.61
N HIS A 8 -3.12 -19.12 -10.63
CA HIS A 8 -2.28 -19.37 -9.46
C HIS A 8 -1.28 -18.23 -9.33
N ILE A 9 -1.08 -17.78 -8.09
CA ILE A 9 -0.06 -16.81 -7.75
C ILE A 9 0.81 -17.40 -6.65
N VAL A 10 2.11 -17.19 -6.77
CA VAL A 10 3.11 -17.51 -5.75
C VAL A 10 3.79 -16.20 -5.41
N ALA A 11 3.78 -15.82 -4.13
CA ALA A 11 4.49 -14.64 -3.64
C ALA A 11 5.61 -15.11 -2.70
N MET A 12 6.82 -14.59 -2.91
CA MET A 12 7.97 -14.82 -2.04
C MET A 12 8.18 -13.59 -1.18
N PHE A 13 8.29 -13.81 0.13
CA PHE A 13 8.51 -12.77 1.12
C PHE A 13 9.84 -13.00 1.83
N ASP A 14 10.45 -11.92 2.27
CA ASP A 14 11.62 -11.97 3.14
C ASP A 14 11.20 -12.52 4.53
N PRO A 15 11.84 -13.58 5.06
CA PRO A 15 11.49 -14.15 6.35
C PRO A 15 11.78 -13.23 7.55
N ILE A 16 12.69 -12.25 7.40
CA ILE A 16 13.09 -11.36 8.50
C ILE A 16 12.27 -10.07 8.45
N THR A 17 12.23 -9.41 7.30
CA THR A 17 11.54 -8.11 7.15
C THR A 17 10.05 -8.28 6.84
N GLY A 18 9.65 -9.44 6.30
CA GLY A 18 8.31 -9.68 5.79
C GLY A 18 7.97 -8.88 4.54
N GLU A 19 8.96 -8.27 3.86
CA GLU A 19 8.74 -7.53 2.63
C GLU A 19 8.53 -8.47 1.43
N LEU A 20 7.76 -8.01 0.45
CA LEU A 20 7.53 -8.76 -0.79
C LEU A 20 8.79 -8.65 -1.66
N LEU A 21 9.30 -9.79 -2.13
CA LEU A 21 10.46 -9.85 -3.01
C LEU A 21 10.05 -10.12 -4.46
N GLU A 22 9.34 -11.22 -4.70
CA GLU A 22 8.96 -11.65 -6.05
C GLU A 22 7.57 -12.28 -6.07
N THR A 23 6.92 -12.17 -7.23
CA THR A 23 5.66 -12.86 -7.51
C THR A 23 5.72 -13.58 -8.85
N TYR A 24 5.16 -14.79 -8.87
CA TYR A 24 5.01 -15.61 -10.06
C TYR A 24 3.54 -15.91 -10.28
N ILE A 25 3.06 -15.61 -11.48
CA ILE A 25 1.66 -15.83 -11.84
C ILE A 25 1.60 -16.87 -12.95
N SER A 26 0.89 -17.96 -12.66
CA SER A 26 0.74 -19.10 -13.55
C SER A 26 -0.74 -19.38 -13.79
N LYS A 27 -1.13 -19.49 -15.06
CA LYS A 27 -2.50 -19.84 -15.43
C LYS A 27 -2.58 -21.32 -15.76
N GLY A 28 -3.48 -22.05 -15.09
CA GLY A 28 -3.65 -23.50 -15.26
C GLY A 28 -4.64 -23.91 -16.36
N SER A 29 -5.11 -22.96 -17.17
CA SER A 29 -6.17 -23.18 -18.18
C SER A 29 -5.88 -22.40 -19.46
N THR A 30 -6.43 -22.85 -20.58
CA THR A 30 -6.33 -22.16 -21.88
C THR A 30 -7.17 -20.88 -21.89
N GLY A 31 -6.71 -19.79 -22.52
CA GLY A 31 -7.46 -18.52 -22.63
C GLY A 31 -6.60 -17.27 -22.81
N GLY A 32 -7.24 -16.09 -22.86
CA GLY A 32 -6.79 -14.98 -23.70
C GLY A 32 -5.59 -14.12 -23.28
N CYS A 33 -5.32 -13.89 -21.99
CA CYS A 33 -4.42 -12.80 -21.58
C CYS A 33 -3.03 -13.26 -21.08
N GLN A 34 -2.50 -14.38 -21.57
CA GLN A 34 -1.29 -15.03 -21.02
C GLN A 34 -0.04 -14.13 -21.07
N SER A 35 0.20 -13.47 -22.21
CA SER A 35 1.33 -12.55 -22.38
C SER A 35 1.26 -11.38 -21.41
N ASN A 36 0.08 -10.79 -21.25
CA ASN A 36 -0.13 -9.68 -20.33
C ASN A 36 -0.01 -10.11 -18.86
N LEU A 37 -0.48 -11.32 -18.52
CA LEU A 37 -0.35 -11.87 -17.18
C LEU A 37 1.12 -12.12 -16.80
N ALA A 38 1.91 -12.62 -17.75
CA ALA A 38 3.36 -12.76 -17.57
C ALA A 38 4.06 -11.40 -17.42
N ALA A 39 3.62 -10.37 -18.17
CA ALA A 39 4.11 -9.01 -18.01
C ALA A 39 3.77 -8.45 -16.62
N VAL A 40 2.54 -8.61 -16.16
CA VAL A 40 2.10 -8.19 -14.81
C VAL A 40 2.92 -8.89 -13.73
N SER A 41 3.17 -10.20 -13.84
CA SER A 41 4.03 -10.94 -12.89
C SER A 41 5.44 -10.34 -12.81
N ARG A 42 6.05 -10.04 -13.96
CA ARG A 42 7.40 -9.43 -14.01
C ARG A 42 7.42 -8.02 -13.43
N LEU A 43 6.39 -7.22 -13.70
CA LEU A 43 6.29 -5.85 -13.20
C LEU A 43 6.04 -5.81 -11.70
N ILE A 44 5.19 -6.69 -11.16
CA ILE A 44 4.99 -6.78 -9.70
C ILE A 44 6.31 -7.16 -9.02
N SER A 45 7.02 -8.16 -9.53
CA SER A 45 8.34 -8.54 -8.98
C SER A 45 9.38 -7.43 -9.10
N LEU A 46 9.36 -6.65 -10.19
CA LEU A 46 10.24 -5.50 -10.33
C LEU A 46 9.91 -4.42 -9.29
N SER A 47 8.63 -4.08 -9.13
CA SER A 47 8.18 -3.08 -8.15
C SER A 47 8.48 -3.50 -6.72
N ALA A 48 8.30 -4.78 -6.40
CA ALA A 48 8.63 -5.37 -5.11
C ALA A 48 10.14 -5.19 -4.80
N ARG A 49 11.02 -5.55 -5.74
CA ARG A 49 12.48 -5.34 -5.58
C ARG A 49 12.90 -3.87 -5.55
N ALA A 50 12.07 -2.96 -6.09
CA ALA A 50 12.29 -1.52 -5.99
C ALA A 50 11.89 -0.95 -4.62
N GLY A 51 11.41 -1.78 -3.68
CA GLY A 51 10.97 -1.35 -2.35
C GLY A 51 9.62 -0.66 -2.37
N VAL A 52 8.79 -0.89 -3.40
CA VAL A 52 7.43 -0.34 -3.46
C VAL A 52 6.54 -1.12 -2.50
N ASP A 53 5.80 -0.40 -1.65
CA ASP A 53 4.87 -0.99 -0.70
C ASP A 53 3.79 -1.86 -1.39
N VAL A 54 3.46 -2.99 -0.76
CA VAL A 54 2.52 -3.99 -1.29
C VAL A 54 1.13 -3.40 -1.50
N TYR A 55 0.67 -2.50 -0.62
CA TYR A 55 -0.63 -1.85 -0.80
C TYR A 55 -0.64 -0.90 -2.00
N THR A 56 0.48 -0.22 -2.24
CA THR A 56 0.63 0.64 -3.43
C THR A 56 0.58 -0.19 -4.72
N ILE A 57 1.27 -1.34 -4.76
CA ILE A 57 1.18 -2.27 -5.89
C ILE A 57 -0.27 -2.75 -6.07
N ALA A 58 -0.91 -3.17 -4.98
CA ALA A 58 -2.28 -3.67 -5.01
C ALA A 58 -3.30 -2.60 -5.47
N ASP A 59 -3.11 -1.35 -5.10
CA ASP A 59 -3.95 -0.22 -5.54
C ASP A 59 -3.89 -0.01 -7.06
N GLN A 60 -2.69 -0.07 -7.65
CA GLN A 60 -2.52 0.02 -9.10
C GLN A 60 -3.18 -1.16 -9.83
N LEU A 61 -3.10 -2.36 -9.27
CA LEU A 61 -3.77 -3.54 -9.82
C LEU A 61 -5.30 -3.44 -9.73
N LYS A 62 -5.84 -2.89 -8.64
CA LYS A 62 -7.29 -2.63 -8.46
C LYS A 62 -7.83 -1.57 -9.41
N SER A 63 -6.98 -0.65 -9.84
CA SER A 63 -7.32 0.40 -10.80
C SER A 63 -7.53 -0.12 -12.23
N CYS A 64 -7.23 -1.39 -12.50
CA CYS A 64 -7.47 -1.99 -13.81
C CYS A 64 -8.97 -2.02 -14.17
N PRO A 65 -9.33 -1.82 -15.45
CA PRO A 65 -10.72 -1.92 -15.91
C PRO A 65 -11.27 -3.34 -15.76
N ALA A 66 -12.60 -3.45 -15.71
CA ALA A 66 -13.28 -4.72 -15.62
C ALA A 66 -13.04 -5.58 -16.87
N CYS A 67 -12.79 -6.87 -16.68
CA CYS A 67 -12.59 -7.80 -17.78
C CYS A 67 -13.93 -8.47 -18.14
N PRO A 68 -14.39 -8.39 -19.40
CA PRO A 68 -15.67 -8.98 -19.81
C PRO A 68 -15.78 -10.47 -19.49
N SER A 69 -14.71 -11.24 -19.69
CA SER A 69 -14.69 -12.67 -19.35
C SER A 69 -14.78 -12.92 -17.85
N TYR A 70 -14.22 -12.01 -17.04
CA TYR A 70 -14.30 -12.10 -15.58
C TYR A 70 -15.72 -11.81 -15.11
N VAL A 71 -16.27 -10.65 -15.45
CA VAL A 71 -17.63 -10.24 -15.08
C VAL A 71 -18.66 -11.25 -15.62
N GLY A 72 -18.54 -11.66 -16.88
CA GLY A 72 -19.44 -12.64 -17.48
C GLY A 72 -19.44 -13.98 -16.73
N ARG A 73 -18.27 -14.47 -16.31
CA ARG A 73 -18.18 -15.70 -15.51
C ARG A 73 -18.70 -15.50 -14.09
N THR A 74 -18.42 -14.36 -13.46
CA THR A 74 -18.96 -14.00 -12.14
C THR A 74 -20.48 -14.04 -12.14
N MET A 75 -21.12 -13.55 -13.21
CA MET A 75 -22.59 -13.52 -13.33
C MET A 75 -23.22 -14.85 -13.73
N THR A 76 -22.50 -15.69 -14.49
CA THR A 76 -23.05 -16.96 -15.01
C THR A 76 -22.77 -18.16 -14.12
N LYS A 77 -21.55 -18.26 -13.58
CA LYS A 77 -21.10 -19.43 -12.81
C LYS A 77 -20.92 -19.14 -11.31
N HIS A 78 -20.81 -17.88 -10.92
CA HIS A 78 -20.57 -17.45 -9.53
C HIS A 78 -19.37 -18.13 -8.84
N ASP A 79 -18.40 -18.64 -9.62
CA ASP A 79 -17.23 -19.38 -9.12
C ASP A 79 -15.95 -18.53 -9.09
N THR A 80 -16.03 -17.27 -9.52
CA THR A 80 -14.88 -16.37 -9.63
C THR A 80 -14.40 -15.87 -8.27
N SER A 81 -13.09 -15.64 -8.15
CA SER A 81 -12.51 -14.95 -6.98
C SER A 81 -13.01 -13.51 -6.86
N LYS A 82 -12.81 -12.89 -5.69
CA LYS A 82 -13.15 -11.49 -5.45
C LYS A 82 -12.40 -10.57 -6.42
N GLY A 83 -13.14 -9.72 -7.14
CA GLY A 83 -12.61 -8.72 -8.05
C GLY A 83 -13.37 -8.64 -9.37
N LYS A 84 -12.98 -7.70 -10.23
CA LYS A 84 -13.58 -7.45 -11.58
C LYS A 84 -12.71 -7.92 -12.74
N CYS A 85 -11.42 -8.20 -12.52
CA CYS A 85 -10.46 -8.64 -13.52
C CYS A 85 -9.31 -9.42 -12.86
N CYS A 86 -8.43 -10.05 -13.66
CA CYS A 86 -7.31 -10.83 -13.12
C CYS A 86 -6.36 -9.99 -12.24
N PRO A 87 -5.90 -8.78 -12.66
CA PRO A 87 -5.07 -7.92 -11.81
C PRO A 87 -5.72 -7.58 -10.46
N ASP A 88 -7.00 -7.23 -10.44
CA ASP A 88 -7.74 -6.94 -9.20
C ASP A 88 -7.85 -8.18 -8.29
N ALA A 89 -8.15 -9.35 -8.87
CA ALA A 89 -8.16 -10.61 -8.13
C ALA A 89 -6.78 -10.94 -7.54
N ILE A 90 -5.71 -10.69 -8.30
CA ILE A 90 -4.33 -10.82 -7.84
C ILE A 90 -4.04 -9.85 -6.69
N ALA A 91 -4.50 -8.60 -6.78
CA ALA A 91 -4.30 -7.60 -5.74
C ALA A 91 -4.90 -8.03 -4.40
N ASN A 92 -6.13 -8.58 -4.43
CA ASN A 92 -6.79 -9.08 -3.23
C ASN A 92 -6.03 -10.29 -2.65
N ALA A 93 -5.64 -11.25 -3.50
CA ALA A 93 -4.84 -12.40 -3.07
C ALA A 93 -3.48 -11.98 -2.49
N LEU A 94 -2.82 -10.99 -3.09
CA LEU A 94 -1.52 -10.48 -2.65
C LEU A 94 -1.62 -9.84 -1.26
N ILE A 95 -2.67 -9.05 -1.01
CA ILE A 95 -2.93 -8.45 0.30
C ILE A 95 -3.21 -9.56 1.34
N ASP A 96 -3.97 -10.58 0.99
CA ASP A 96 -4.30 -11.68 1.91
C ASP A 96 -3.03 -12.47 2.26
N MET A 97 -2.21 -12.86 1.26
CA MET A 97 -0.92 -13.51 1.50
C MET A 97 0.04 -12.67 2.33
N TYR A 98 0.08 -11.35 2.09
CA TYR A 98 0.95 -10.44 2.86
C TYR A 98 0.53 -10.35 4.33
N LYS A 99 -0.79 -10.33 4.61
CA LYS A 99 -1.31 -10.35 5.98
C LYS A 99 -0.99 -11.66 6.68
N GLU A 100 -1.15 -12.79 6.00
CA GLU A 100 -0.78 -14.11 6.54
C GLU A 100 0.71 -14.17 6.90
N MET A 101 1.58 -13.69 6.00
CA MET A 101 3.03 -13.64 6.25
C MET A 101 3.37 -12.73 7.44
N LYS A 102 2.81 -11.52 7.48
CA LYS A 102 3.02 -10.58 8.59
C LYS A 102 2.55 -11.20 9.90
N ASN A 103 1.38 -11.82 9.91
CA ASN A 103 0.89 -12.51 11.10
C ASN A 103 1.85 -13.63 11.53
N SER A 104 2.40 -14.44 10.60
CA SER A 104 3.35 -15.51 10.97
C SER A 104 4.66 -15.02 11.56
N ILE A 105 5.18 -13.86 11.12
CA ILE A 105 6.43 -13.28 11.66
C ILE A 105 6.18 -12.64 13.03
N PHE A 106 5.04 -11.94 13.19
CA PHE A 106 4.72 -11.22 14.43
C PHE A 106 3.96 -12.06 15.47
N SER A 107 3.60 -13.31 15.20
CA SER A 107 2.92 -14.17 16.18
C SER A 107 3.86 -14.92 17.11
N ASP A 108 5.16 -14.99 16.79
CA ASP A 108 6.17 -15.50 17.73
C ASP A 108 6.52 -14.47 18.82
N ASP A 109 6.17 -13.20 18.62
CA ASP A 109 6.35 -12.12 19.58
C ASP A 109 5.00 -11.47 19.92
N ILE A 110 4.41 -11.89 21.06
CA ILE A 110 3.41 -11.17 21.87
C ILE A 110 1.95 -11.67 21.73
N GLU A 111 1.60 -12.65 22.57
CA GLU A 111 0.38 -12.48 23.37
C GLU A 111 0.57 -11.23 24.25
N THR A 112 -0.41 -10.32 24.21
CA THR A 112 -0.53 -9.09 25.03
C THR A 112 0.08 -7.81 24.44
N SER A 113 -0.60 -7.17 23.49
CA SER A 113 -1.08 -5.80 23.75
C SER A 113 -1.94 -5.24 22.61
N ASN A 114 -3.11 -4.82 23.03
CA ASN A 114 -4.11 -4.04 22.36
C ASN A 114 -3.51 -2.71 21.85
N VAL A 115 -2.92 -2.68 20.64
CA VAL A 115 -2.56 -1.42 19.97
C VAL A 115 -3.30 -1.31 18.65
N LYS A 116 -4.42 -0.61 18.75
CA LYS A 116 -5.09 0.08 17.65
C LYS A 116 -4.07 0.63 16.66
N SER A 117 -4.36 0.39 15.38
CA SER A 117 -3.90 1.15 14.23
C SER A 117 -3.58 2.61 14.60
N LYS A 118 -2.30 2.91 14.74
CA LYS A 118 -1.78 4.25 14.51
C LYS A 118 -0.99 4.19 13.23
N VAL A 119 -1.65 4.72 12.21
CA VAL A 119 -1.08 5.38 11.03
C VAL A 119 0.31 5.90 11.34
N ILE A 120 1.26 5.47 10.53
CA ILE A 120 2.62 6.00 10.43
C ILE A 120 2.52 7.50 10.17
N LYS A 121 2.64 8.30 11.23
CA LYS A 121 3.21 9.64 11.13
C LYS A 121 4.67 9.49 11.53
N LYS A 122 5.56 9.64 10.56
CA LYS A 122 6.96 10.00 10.81
C LYS A 122 6.95 11.17 11.77
N ASN A 123 7.47 10.98 12.97
CA ASN A 123 8.00 12.06 13.78
C ASN A 123 9.29 11.54 14.39
N THR A 124 10.37 12.04 13.81
CA THR A 124 11.69 12.16 14.37
C THR A 124 11.60 12.70 15.79
N GLU A 125 12.39 12.11 16.67
CA GLU A 125 12.63 12.52 18.04
C GLU A 125 13.08 13.98 18.06
N ASP A 126 12.54 14.79 18.98
CA ASP A 126 13.37 15.58 19.89
C ASP A 126 12.53 16.26 20.99
N LYS A 127 12.82 15.81 22.23
CA LYS A 127 12.86 16.56 23.50
C LYS A 127 11.77 17.58 23.81
N GLU A 128 10.98 17.22 24.81
CA GLU A 128 10.33 18.14 25.74
C GLU A 128 11.34 19.16 26.30
N GLN A 129 11.23 20.41 25.86
CA GLN A 129 11.57 21.58 26.66
C GLN A 129 10.46 22.61 26.49
N SER A 130 9.83 22.94 27.62
CA SER A 130 8.82 23.99 27.75
C SER A 130 9.41 25.35 27.38
N VAL A 131 9.18 25.79 26.14
CA VAL A 131 9.47 27.16 25.72
C VAL A 131 8.16 27.92 25.57
N ASN A 132 8.03 28.98 26.34
CA ASN A 132 6.90 29.90 26.37
C ASN A 132 6.89 30.73 25.07
N VAL A 133 6.23 30.24 24.02
CA VAL A 133 6.17 30.88 22.70
C VAL A 133 5.29 32.13 22.77
N LYS A 134 5.91 33.30 22.54
CA LYS A 134 5.24 34.61 22.70
C LYS A 134 4.41 35.04 21.48
N ASN A 135 4.53 34.36 20.33
CA ASN A 135 3.74 34.69 19.13
C ASN A 135 3.54 33.47 18.18
N PRO A 136 2.50 32.64 18.41
CA PRO A 136 2.26 31.45 17.61
C PRO A 136 1.63 31.77 16.23
N CYS A 137 2.06 31.04 15.20
CA CYS A 137 1.51 31.12 13.86
C CYS A 137 0.05 30.62 13.82
N PRO A 138 -0.89 31.35 13.18
CA PRO A 138 -2.30 30.96 13.14
C PRO A 138 -2.59 29.70 12.30
N VAL A 139 -1.63 29.23 11.49
CA VAL A 139 -1.80 28.07 10.61
C VAL A 139 -1.19 26.80 11.19
N CYS A 140 0.04 26.88 11.71
CA CYS A 140 0.78 25.69 12.19
C CYS A 140 1.16 25.72 13.68
N GLY A 141 0.94 26.83 14.39
CA GLY A 141 1.24 26.95 15.82
C GLY A 141 2.71 27.15 16.17
N GLU A 142 3.61 27.19 15.18
CA GLU A 142 5.04 27.46 15.36
C GLU A 142 5.34 28.95 15.59
N GLU A 143 6.48 29.27 16.19
CA GLU A 143 6.85 30.65 16.51
C GLU A 143 7.08 31.51 15.25
N LEU A 144 6.49 32.70 15.21
CA LEU A 144 6.67 33.66 14.13
C LEU A 144 7.97 34.46 14.32
N THR A 145 8.76 34.59 13.24
CA THR A 145 9.96 35.43 13.21
C THR A 145 9.63 36.77 12.55
N PHE A 146 10.01 37.87 13.18
CA PHE A 146 9.88 39.21 12.59
C PHE A 146 11.10 39.51 11.72
N GLU A 147 10.89 39.60 10.40
CA GLU A 147 11.92 39.98 9.44
C GLU A 147 11.36 41.09 8.53
N GLY A 148 12.08 42.21 8.43
CA GLY A 148 11.77 43.27 7.45
C GLY A 148 10.41 43.96 7.59
N GLY A 149 9.83 44.04 8.80
CA GLY A 149 8.50 44.65 8.99
C GLY A 149 7.33 43.66 8.98
N CYS A 150 7.60 42.38 8.74
CA CYS A 150 6.57 41.35 8.65
C CYS A 150 6.83 40.21 9.64
N ASN A 151 5.77 39.71 10.25
CA ASN A 151 5.79 38.45 10.98
C ASN A 151 5.70 37.30 9.96
N VAL A 152 6.71 36.44 9.90
CA VAL A 152 6.83 35.34 8.93
C VAL A 152 6.98 34.01 9.66
N CYS A 153 6.24 33.01 9.22
CA CYS A 153 6.36 31.62 9.67
C CYS A 153 7.24 30.84 8.69
N LYS A 154 8.41 30.37 9.13
CA LYS A 154 9.34 29.59 8.30
C LYS A 154 8.85 28.17 8.00
N ALA A 155 7.90 27.66 8.78
CA ALA A 155 7.41 26.29 8.63
C ALA A 155 6.26 26.14 7.63
N CYS A 156 5.34 27.12 7.56
CA CYS A 156 4.19 27.06 6.64
C CYS A 156 4.14 28.19 5.61
N GLY A 157 5.07 29.16 5.67
CA GLY A 157 5.14 30.27 4.72
C GLY A 157 4.11 31.38 4.95
N TRP A 158 3.35 31.34 6.05
CA TRP A 158 2.42 32.42 6.41
C TRP A 158 3.20 33.70 6.73
N SER A 159 2.76 34.84 6.19
CA SER A 159 3.34 36.14 6.51
C SER A 159 2.26 37.22 6.68
N LYS A 160 2.49 38.13 7.62
CA LYS A 160 1.66 39.33 7.83
C LYS A 160 2.54 40.52 8.21
N CYS A 161 2.46 41.57 7.42
CA CYS A 161 3.13 42.85 7.65
C CYS A 161 2.16 43.82 8.32
N ASP A 162 2.67 44.69 9.18
CA ASP A 162 1.97 45.91 9.62
C ASP A 162 2.36 47.09 8.73
#